data_AF-A0A7S0TVC0-F1
#
_entry.id   AF-A0A7S0TVC0-F1
#
_cell.length_a   1.000
_cell.length_b   1.000
_cell.length_c   1.000
_cell.angle_alpha   90.00
_cell.angle_beta   90.00
_cell.angle_gamma   90.00
#
_symmetry.space_group_name_H-M   'P 1'
#
loop_
_entity.id
_entity.type
_entity.pdbx_description
1 polymer ?
#
loop_
_entity_poly.entity_id
_entity_poly.type
_entity_poly.pdbx_seq_one_letter_code
_entity_poly.pdbx_strand_id
1 'polypeptide(L)'
;PFGDGREASVILLDNRYHKTPYATWPFRLQSWDPASDFLGEEQWAWLEKVLAESKSDVNLVVSGLQVLPELRWQGENWSRFPFARERLLQTILRSNARGVVLLSGDVHFAEISTATCWPRGGDRSNTANMRELWEVTSSGMTHAWQTAHKSLYSLFW
;
A
#
# COMPACT_ATOMS: atom_id res chain seq x y z
N PRO A 1 32.15 20.10 0.67
CA PRO A 1 30.77 20.63 0.83
C PRO A 1 29.80 19.72 0.07
N PHE A 2 28.86 19.06 0.77
CA PHE A 2 27.97 18.05 0.21
C PHE A 2 26.99 18.66 -0.82
N GLY A 3 27.41 18.70 -2.08
CA GLY A 3 26.56 18.97 -3.24
C GLY A 3 26.04 17.65 -3.82
N ASP A 4 24.83 17.68 -4.38
CA ASP A 4 24.03 16.57 -4.95
C ASP A 4 23.09 15.85 -3.95
N GLY A 5 22.57 16.58 -2.95
CA GLY A 5 21.71 16.04 -1.91
C GLY A 5 20.51 15.25 -2.45
N ARG A 6 20.44 13.96 -2.12
CA ARG A 6 19.27 13.12 -2.38
C ARG A 6 18.16 13.46 -1.40
N GLU A 7 16.93 13.57 -1.88
CA GLU A 7 15.77 13.92 -1.06
C GLU A 7 14.88 12.70 -0.80
N ALA A 8 14.45 12.54 0.44
CA ALA A 8 13.49 11.52 0.85
C ALA A 8 12.28 12.18 1.52
N SER A 9 11.08 11.81 1.08
CA SER A 9 9.81 12.21 1.68
C SER A 9 9.23 11.07 2.50
N VAL A 10 8.71 11.38 3.69
CA VAL A 10 7.98 10.43 4.54
C VAL A 10 6.53 10.89 4.66
N ILE A 11 5.61 10.05 4.21
CA ILE A 11 4.18 10.34 4.12
C ILE A 11 3.47 9.39 5.10
N LEU A 12 2.99 9.93 6.23
CA LEU A 12 2.35 9.16 7.28
C LEU A 12 0.83 9.16 7.09
N LEU A 13 0.24 8.01 6.77
CA LEU A 13 -1.21 7.85 6.63
C LEU A 13 -1.86 7.50 7.96
N ASP A 14 -3.05 8.06 8.21
CA ASP A 14 -3.93 7.63 9.28
C ASP A 14 -5.03 6.73 8.71
N ASN A 15 -4.87 5.42 8.90
CA ASN A 15 -5.83 4.42 8.45
C ASN A 15 -6.78 3.94 9.55
N ARG A 16 -6.92 4.72 10.63
CA ARG A 16 -7.75 4.40 11.79
C ARG A 16 -8.91 5.40 11.94
N TYR A 17 -8.64 6.69 11.79
CA TYR A 17 -9.62 7.74 12.12
C TYR A 17 -10.89 7.69 11.25
N HIS A 18 -10.75 7.58 9.93
CA HIS A 18 -11.88 7.51 8.99
C HIS A 18 -12.25 6.07 8.61
N LYS A 19 -11.68 5.06 9.28
CA LYS A 19 -11.83 3.67 8.87
C LYS A 19 -13.27 3.22 9.01
N THR A 20 -13.85 2.72 7.92
CA THR A 20 -15.14 2.04 7.96
C THR A 20 -15.06 0.81 8.86
N PRO A 21 -16.06 0.53 9.71
CA PRO A 21 -16.09 -0.69 10.50
C PRO A 21 -16.03 -1.93 9.61
N TYR A 22 -15.21 -2.91 9.99
CA TYR A 22 -15.20 -4.17 9.27
C TYR A 22 -16.51 -4.93 9.45
N ALA A 23 -16.93 -5.60 8.39
CA ALA A 23 -18.07 -6.50 8.44
C ALA A 23 -17.86 -7.58 9.53
N THR A 24 -18.90 -7.81 10.31
CA THR A 24 -18.92 -8.84 11.34
C THR A 24 -19.17 -10.21 10.73
N TRP A 25 -19.03 -11.25 11.55
CA TRP A 25 -19.28 -12.62 11.11
C TRP A 25 -20.70 -12.77 10.56
N PRO A 26 -20.89 -13.51 9.45
CA PRO A 26 -19.91 -14.35 8.74
C PRO A 26 -19.07 -13.64 7.66
N PHE A 27 -19.29 -12.35 7.37
CA PHE A 27 -18.72 -11.65 6.20
C PHE A 27 -17.34 -10.98 6.45
N ARG A 28 -16.50 -11.57 7.32
CA ARG A 28 -15.30 -10.90 7.89
C ARG A 28 -14.10 -10.74 6.96
N LEU A 29 -14.16 -11.31 5.76
CA LEU A 29 -12.99 -11.42 4.89
C LEU A 29 -12.75 -10.13 4.10
N GLN A 30 -13.75 -9.67 3.34
CA GLN A 30 -13.65 -8.46 2.51
C GLN A 30 -15.02 -7.81 2.37
N SER A 31 -15.03 -6.47 2.37
CA SER A 31 -16.19 -5.68 1.97
C SER A 31 -15.97 -5.19 0.54
N TRP A 32 -16.85 -5.61 -0.38
CA TRP A 32 -16.92 -5.12 -1.75
C TRP A 32 -17.88 -3.94 -1.88
N ASP A 33 -18.07 -3.19 -0.81
CA ASP A 33 -18.78 -1.91 -0.86
C ASP A 33 -17.79 -0.82 -1.29
N PRO A 34 -18.02 -0.11 -2.42
CA PRO A 34 -17.21 1.02 -2.84
C PRO A 34 -17.11 2.16 -1.82
N ALA A 35 -18.04 2.24 -0.86
CA ALA A 35 -18.02 3.24 0.21
C ALA A 35 -17.12 2.85 1.40
N SER A 36 -16.64 1.60 1.47
CA SER A 36 -15.71 1.19 2.54
C SER A 36 -14.33 1.80 2.34
N ASP A 37 -13.85 2.54 3.33
CA ASP A 37 -12.62 3.33 3.23
C ASP A 37 -11.76 3.31 4.51
N PHE A 38 -10.51 3.78 4.38
CA PHE A 38 -9.55 3.99 5.46
C PHE A 38 -9.26 5.48 5.74
N LEU A 39 -9.14 6.30 4.69
CA LEU A 39 -8.48 7.61 4.80
C LEU A 39 -9.46 8.78 4.87
N GLY A 40 -10.65 8.65 4.27
CA GLY A 40 -11.58 9.75 4.07
C GLY A 40 -11.13 10.69 2.94
N GLU A 41 -12.09 11.39 2.32
CA GLU A 41 -11.82 12.17 1.10
C GLU A 41 -10.80 13.30 1.28
N GLU A 42 -10.73 13.92 2.46
CA GLU A 42 -9.75 14.98 2.73
C GLU A 42 -8.31 14.45 2.69
N GLN A 43 -8.06 13.30 3.33
CA GLN A 43 -6.73 12.69 3.32
C GLN A 43 -6.39 12.09 1.96
N TRP A 44 -7.39 11.58 1.21
CA TRP A 44 -7.19 11.16 -0.18
C TRP A 44 -6.74 12.31 -1.07
N ALA A 45 -7.45 13.44 -1.05
CA ALA A 45 -7.09 14.62 -1.83
C ALA A 45 -5.71 15.16 -1.44
N TRP A 46 -5.38 15.16 -0.15
CA TRP A 46 -4.06 15.51 0.34
C TRP A 46 -2.97 14.56 -0.17
N LEU A 47 -3.19 13.25 -0.10
CA LEU A 47 -2.23 12.24 -0.56
C LEU A 47 -1.96 12.35 -2.07
N GLU A 48 -3.02 12.50 -2.86
CA GLU A 48 -2.93 12.72 -4.31
C GLU A 48 -2.07 13.94 -4.62
N LYS A 49 -2.30 15.06 -3.93
CA LYS A 49 -1.52 16.29 -4.08
C LYS A 49 -0.05 16.09 -3.70
N VAL A 50 0.22 15.52 -2.53
CA VAL A 50 1.60 15.30 -2.03
C VAL A 50 2.41 14.42 -2.99
N LEU A 51 1.82 13.34 -3.48
CA LEU A 51 2.51 12.46 -4.43
C LEU A 51 2.68 13.10 -5.81
N ALA A 52 1.70 13.88 -6.28
CA ALA A 52 1.81 14.58 -7.56
C ALA A 52 2.88 15.68 -7.56
N GLU A 53 3.06 16.36 -6.42
CA GLU A 53 4.02 17.46 -6.25
C GLU A 53 5.42 17.00 -5.80
N SER A 54 5.58 15.73 -5.43
CA SER A 54 6.84 15.21 -4.89
C SER A 54 7.98 15.25 -5.91
N LYS A 55 9.10 15.85 -5.48
CA LYS A 55 10.36 15.89 -6.22
C LYS A 55 11.41 14.93 -5.67
N SER A 56 11.13 14.29 -4.52
CA SER A 56 12.04 13.41 -3.81
C SER A 56 12.44 12.19 -4.64
N ASP A 57 13.66 11.72 -4.42
CA ASP A 57 14.19 10.51 -5.04
C ASP A 57 13.51 9.25 -4.47
N VAL A 58 13.12 9.32 -3.19
CA VAL A 58 12.42 8.25 -2.47
C VAL A 58 11.20 8.83 -1.76
N ASN A 59 10.07 8.14 -1.87
CA ASN A 59 8.81 8.49 -1.22
C ASN A 59 8.35 7.31 -0.36
N LEU A 60 8.53 7.42 0.95
CA LEU A 60 8.11 6.40 1.89
C LEU A 60 6.66 6.67 2.32
N VAL A 61 5.72 5.87 1.80
CA VAL A 61 4.32 5.93 2.19
C VAL A 61 4.10 4.95 3.32
N VAL A 62 3.83 5.47 4.51
CA VAL A 62 3.70 4.70 5.74
C VAL A 62 2.23 4.47 6.06
N SER A 63 1.85 3.23 6.26
CA SER A 63 0.51 2.79 6.65
C SER A 63 0.61 1.95 7.92
N GLY A 64 -0.19 2.25 8.95
CA GLY A 64 -0.28 1.38 10.13
C GLY A 64 -0.70 -0.07 9.84
N LEU A 65 -1.31 -0.34 8.69
CA LEU A 65 -1.85 -1.64 8.26
C LEU A 65 -1.14 -2.10 6.97
N GLN A 66 -1.01 -3.41 6.78
CA GLN A 66 -0.41 -3.96 5.56
C GLN A 66 -1.21 -3.67 4.29
N VAL A 67 -0.53 -3.32 3.19
CA VAL A 67 -1.15 -2.83 1.95
C VAL A 67 -1.24 -3.93 0.87
N LEU A 68 -0.10 -4.51 0.51
CA LEU A 68 0.07 -5.47 -0.58
C LEU A 68 -0.42 -6.88 -0.23
N PRO A 69 -0.19 -7.45 0.97
CA PRO A 69 -0.68 -8.78 1.31
C PRO A 69 -2.19 -8.94 1.08
N GLU A 70 -2.57 -9.85 0.19
CA GLU A 70 -3.93 -9.94 -0.35
C GLU A 70 -4.92 -10.68 0.55
N LEU A 71 -4.45 -11.61 1.37
CA LEU A 71 -5.33 -12.35 2.26
C LEU A 71 -4.63 -12.59 3.60
N ARG A 72 -5.19 -11.97 4.64
CA ARG A 72 -4.88 -12.28 6.02
C ARG A 72 -6.12 -12.86 6.67
N TRP A 73 -6.01 -14.11 7.10
CA TRP A 73 -7.11 -14.80 7.79
C TRP A 73 -7.42 -14.18 9.16
N GLN A 74 -6.40 -13.56 9.77
CA GLN A 74 -6.48 -12.86 11.05
C GLN A 74 -5.78 -11.50 10.92
N GLY A 75 -6.25 -10.52 11.67
CA GLY A 75 -5.70 -9.16 11.66
C GLY A 75 -6.38 -8.22 10.66
N GLU A 76 -5.90 -6.99 10.64
CA GLU A 76 -6.41 -5.89 9.84
C GLU A 76 -5.44 -5.61 8.69
N ASN A 77 -5.96 -5.41 7.49
CA ASN A 77 -5.15 -5.05 6.32
C ASN A 77 -6.01 -4.29 5.30
N TRP A 78 -5.36 -3.73 4.29
CA TRP A 78 -6.03 -3.03 3.20
C TRP A 78 -6.84 -3.96 2.28
N SER A 79 -6.49 -5.24 2.21
CA SER A 79 -7.21 -6.18 1.34
C SER A 79 -8.66 -6.42 1.77
N ARG A 80 -9.02 -6.04 3.01
CA ARG A 80 -10.41 -6.01 3.48
C ARG A 80 -11.29 -5.01 2.74
N PHE A 81 -10.74 -3.93 2.19
CA PHE A 81 -11.46 -2.94 1.38
C PHE A 81 -10.80 -2.86 0.00
N PRO A 82 -11.12 -3.78 -0.93
CA PRO A 82 -10.43 -3.89 -2.21
C PRO A 82 -10.47 -2.61 -3.04
N PHE A 83 -11.58 -1.86 -2.99
CA PHE A 83 -11.70 -0.59 -3.72
C PHE A 83 -10.83 0.53 -3.15
N ALA A 84 -10.72 0.65 -1.82
CA ALA A 84 -9.82 1.61 -1.18
C ALA A 84 -8.35 1.24 -1.42
N ARG A 85 -8.01 -0.05 -1.35
CA ARG A 85 -6.67 -0.56 -1.71
C ARG A 85 -6.33 -0.23 -3.16
N GLU A 86 -7.22 -0.52 -4.09
CA GLU A 86 -7.03 -0.20 -5.50
C GLU A 86 -6.86 1.32 -5.69
N ARG A 87 -7.65 2.16 -5.01
CA ARG A 87 -7.48 3.62 -5.04
C ARG A 87 -6.08 4.03 -4.60
N LEU A 88 -5.55 3.49 -3.49
CA LEU A 88 -4.18 3.77 -3.03
C LEU A 88 -3.14 3.44 -4.10
N LEU A 89 -3.23 2.22 -4.65
CA LEU A 89 -2.29 1.77 -5.67
C LEU A 89 -2.38 2.65 -6.92
N GLN A 90 -3.58 2.98 -7.37
CA GLN A 90 -3.78 3.85 -8.54
C GLN A 90 -3.30 5.28 -8.29
N THR A 91 -3.51 5.84 -7.09
CA THR A 91 -2.97 7.16 -6.71
C THR A 91 -1.45 7.16 -6.80
N ILE A 92 -0.78 6.11 -6.32
CA ILE A 92 0.67 5.95 -6.45
C ILE A 92 1.09 5.81 -7.92
N LEU A 93 0.45 4.93 -8.69
CA LEU A 93 0.83 4.63 -10.07
C LEU A 93 0.62 5.81 -11.03
N ARG A 94 -0.43 6.60 -10.79
CA ARG A 94 -0.76 7.81 -11.56
C ARG A 94 0.07 9.01 -11.12
N SER A 95 0.67 8.95 -9.94
CA SER A 95 1.62 9.97 -9.53
C SER A 95 2.91 9.87 -10.35
N ASN A 96 3.53 11.03 -10.60
CA ASN A 96 4.89 11.09 -11.14
C ASN A 96 5.96 10.90 -10.04
N ALA A 97 5.55 10.51 -8.82
CA ALA A 97 6.47 10.26 -7.72
C ALA A 97 7.45 9.13 -8.07
N ARG A 98 8.71 9.35 -7.68
CA ARG A 98 9.82 8.43 -7.89
C ARG A 98 10.12 7.67 -6.60
N GLY A 99 10.61 6.44 -6.74
CA GLY A 99 11.06 5.62 -5.61
C GLY A 99 10.02 5.43 -4.51
N VAL A 100 8.75 5.20 -4.87
CA VAL A 100 7.69 4.97 -3.87
C VAL A 100 7.89 3.61 -3.23
N VAL A 101 8.01 3.58 -1.90
CA VAL A 101 8.11 2.37 -1.09
C VAL A 101 7.04 2.44 0.00
N LEU A 102 6.34 1.33 0.22
CA LEU A 102 5.36 1.19 1.28
C LEU A 102 6.05 0.70 2.56
N LEU A 103 5.70 1.30 3.70
CA LEU A 103 6.12 0.83 5.02
C LEU A 103 4.87 0.52 5.84
N SER A 104 4.82 -0.66 6.45
CA SER A 104 3.65 -1.10 7.20
C SER A 104 3.93 -1.76 8.54
N GLY A 105 2.85 -2.06 9.28
CA GLY A 105 2.90 -2.67 10.60
C GLY A 105 1.67 -3.52 10.98
N ASP A 106 1.25 -3.43 12.25
CA ASP A 106 0.15 -4.16 12.91
C ASP A 106 0.37 -5.67 13.19
N VAL A 107 1.06 -6.38 12.31
CA VAL A 107 0.99 -7.86 12.29
C VAL A 107 2.01 -8.62 13.16
N HIS A 108 2.84 -7.90 13.93
CA HIS A 108 3.82 -8.45 14.89
C HIS A 108 4.92 -9.36 14.29
N PHE A 109 5.17 -9.28 12.99
CA PHE A 109 6.33 -9.88 12.33
C PHE A 109 6.85 -8.97 11.21
N ALA A 110 8.04 -9.28 10.69
CA ALA A 110 8.62 -8.58 9.55
C ALA A 110 8.36 -9.35 8.26
N GLU A 111 8.07 -8.62 7.18
CA GLU A 111 7.85 -9.17 5.84
C GLU A 111 8.32 -8.16 4.79
N ILE A 112 8.84 -8.65 3.67
CA ILE A 112 9.04 -7.84 2.46
C ILE A 112 8.18 -8.46 1.38
N SER A 113 7.23 -7.70 0.86
CA SER A 113 6.34 -8.13 -0.21
C SER A 113 6.49 -7.22 -1.42
N THR A 114 6.37 -7.80 -2.61
CA THR A 114 6.33 -7.04 -3.86
C THR A 114 5.03 -7.30 -4.59
N ALA A 115 4.56 -6.30 -5.32
CA ALA A 115 3.43 -6.42 -6.21
C ALA A 115 3.72 -5.70 -7.52
N THR A 116 3.48 -6.38 -8.63
CA THR A 116 3.52 -5.77 -9.94
C THR A 116 2.17 -5.14 -10.22
N CYS A 117 2.15 -3.82 -10.42
CA CYS A 117 0.94 -3.06 -10.60
C CYS A 117 0.92 -2.32 -11.95
N TRP A 118 -0.27 -2.16 -12.50
CA TRP A 118 -0.52 -1.42 -13.74
C TRP A 118 -1.52 -0.30 -13.51
N PRO A 119 -1.31 0.89 -14.13
CA PRO A 119 -2.34 1.91 -14.18
C PRO A 119 -3.63 1.34 -14.78
N ARG A 120 -4.76 1.62 -14.12
CA ARG A 120 -6.07 1.13 -14.54
C ARG A 120 -6.39 1.61 -15.95
N GLY A 121 -6.82 0.69 -16.82
CA GLY A 121 -7.10 0.97 -18.23
C GLY A 121 -5.85 1.02 -19.12
N GLY A 122 -4.66 0.79 -18.56
CA GLY A 122 -3.43 0.65 -19.34
C GLY A 122 -3.37 -0.70 -20.07
N ASP A 123 -2.68 -0.70 -21.21
CA ASP A 123 -2.37 -1.92 -21.96
C ASP A 123 -1.39 -2.79 -21.16
N ARG A 124 -1.83 -4.00 -20.78
CA ARG A 124 -1.03 -4.94 -20.00
C ARG A 124 0.05 -5.65 -20.81
N SER A 125 -0.05 -5.60 -22.14
CA SER A 125 1.05 -6.03 -23.01
C SER A 125 2.19 -5.01 -23.03
N ASN A 126 1.90 -3.76 -22.66
CA ASN A 126 2.88 -2.69 -22.55
C ASN A 126 3.51 -2.64 -21.15
N THR A 127 4.64 -3.32 -21.01
CA THR A 127 5.42 -3.37 -19.77
C THR A 127 6.08 -2.04 -19.39
N ALA A 128 6.09 -1.02 -20.28
CA ALA A 128 6.67 0.29 -19.97
C ALA A 128 5.91 1.06 -18.87
N ASN A 129 4.62 0.75 -18.69
CA ASN A 129 3.77 1.36 -17.66
C ASN A 129 3.65 0.50 -16.40
N MET A 130 4.32 -0.65 -16.37
CA MET A 130 4.37 -1.54 -15.22
C MET A 130 5.22 -0.89 -14.11
N ARG A 131 4.74 -0.93 -12.86
CA ARG A 131 5.59 -0.60 -11.70
C ARG A 131 5.58 -1.74 -10.70
N GLU A 132 6.76 -2.08 -10.21
CA GLU A 132 6.90 -2.95 -9.04
C GLU A 132 6.85 -2.08 -7.79
N LEU A 133 5.89 -2.34 -6.92
CA LEU A 133 5.78 -1.71 -5.61
C LEU A 133 6.32 -2.66 -4.56
N TRP A 134 7.12 -2.09 -3.67
CA TRP A 134 7.74 -2.78 -2.55
C TRP A 134 7.06 -2.34 -1.26
N GLU A 135 6.74 -3.30 -0.41
CA GLU A 135 6.30 -3.05 0.96
C GLU A 135 7.23 -3.73 1.95
N VAL A 136 7.67 -2.97 2.94
CA VAL A 136 8.39 -3.48 4.11
C VAL A 136 7.44 -3.42 5.30
N THR A 137 7.06 -4.57 5.85
CA THR A 137 6.34 -4.66 7.12
C THR A 137 7.34 -4.71 8.25
N SER A 138 7.25 -3.75 9.18
CA SER A 138 8.25 -3.51 10.23
C SER A 138 7.82 -3.95 11.65
N SER A 139 6.68 -4.64 11.80
CA SER A 139 6.18 -5.04 13.13
C SER A 139 7.03 -6.06 13.88
N GLY A 140 7.99 -6.68 13.21
CA GLY A 140 8.89 -7.67 13.77
C GLY A 140 10.26 -7.13 14.18
N MET A 141 10.44 -5.83 14.43
CA MET A 141 11.77 -5.28 14.77
C MET A 141 12.48 -5.97 15.96
N THR A 142 11.75 -6.80 16.74
CA THR A 142 12.31 -7.70 17.77
C THR A 142 11.94 -9.19 17.60
N HIS A 143 11.15 -9.57 16.60
CA HIS A 143 10.63 -10.92 16.39
C HIS A 143 10.59 -11.29 14.89
N ALA A 144 11.29 -12.37 14.51
CA ALA A 144 11.28 -12.92 13.16
C ALA A 144 10.63 -14.31 13.15
N TRP A 145 9.63 -14.52 12.28
CA TRP A 145 9.09 -15.86 12.04
C TRP A 145 10.09 -16.65 11.17
N GLN A 146 10.53 -17.82 11.64
CA GLN A 146 11.65 -18.56 11.02
C GLN A 146 11.30 -19.30 9.72
N THR A 147 10.06 -19.19 9.21
CA THR A 147 9.58 -19.96 8.06
C THR A 147 8.75 -19.07 7.13
N ALA A 148 9.38 -18.50 6.10
CA ALA A 148 8.69 -17.81 5.02
C ALA A 148 8.30 -18.83 3.94
N HIS A 149 7.00 -19.07 3.76
CA HIS A 149 6.50 -19.82 2.60
C HIS A 149 6.47 -18.85 1.41
N LYS A 150 7.21 -19.16 0.33
CA LYS A 150 7.08 -18.42 -0.93
C LYS A 150 5.69 -18.68 -1.50
N SER A 151 4.81 -17.70 -1.41
CA SER A 151 3.58 -17.69 -2.20
C SER A 151 3.77 -16.77 -3.39
N LEU A 152 4.02 -17.35 -4.56
CA LEU A 152 3.96 -16.66 -5.84
C LEU A 152 2.48 -16.55 -6.24
N TYR A 153 1.87 -15.38 -6.02
CA TYR A 153 0.57 -15.07 -6.59
C TYR A 153 0.77 -14.17 -7.81
N SER A 154 0.59 -14.76 -8.99
CA SER A 154 0.31 -14.04 -10.23
C SER A 154 -1.20 -14.01 -10.38
N LEU A 155 -1.83 -12.85 -10.20
CA LEU A 155 -3.26 -12.69 -10.48
C LEU A 155 -3.47 -11.88 -11.77
N PHE A 156 -4.06 -12.58 -12.73
CA PHE A 156 -4.76 -12.02 -13.87
C PHE A 156 -5.92 -11.17 -13.35
N TRP A 157 -5.91 -9.88 -13.67
CA TRP A 157 -7.09 -9.02 -13.69
C TRP A 157 -7.34 -8.43 -15.08
#